data_AF-A0A431UFT4-F1
#
_entry.id   AF-A0A431UFT4-F1
#
_cell.length_a   1.000
_cell.length_b   1.000
_cell.length_c   1.000
_cell.angle_alpha   90.00
_cell.angle_beta   90.00
_cell.angle_gamma   90.00
#
_symmetry.space_group_name_H-M   'P 1'
#
loop_
_entity.id
_entity.type
_entity.pdbx_description
1 polymer ?
#
loop_
_entity_poly.entity_id
_entity_poly.type
_entity_poly.pdbx_seq_one_letter_code
_entity_poly.pdbx_strand_id
1 'polypeptide(L)'
;MAVPTLQRCLGQVRNRQRHSAQHPQRKKSIGMLVQDCHTFPTASRVGEVQVHDPETGREYSVEVWIHSGVVVIAHSTSKRWLLELDEILDLAIAAGIDRGAI
;
A
#
# COMPACT_ATOMS: atom_id res chain seq x y z
N MET A 1 3.20 30.72 -35.56
CA MET A 1 3.57 29.63 -34.62
C MET A 1 3.30 28.31 -35.33
N ALA A 2 4.30 27.43 -35.47
CA ALA A 2 4.15 26.18 -36.22
C ALA A 2 3.42 25.13 -35.36
N VAL A 3 2.30 24.62 -35.85
CA VAL A 3 1.55 23.52 -35.21
C VAL A 3 2.41 22.25 -35.28
N PRO A 4 2.71 21.59 -34.14
CA PRO A 4 3.50 20.37 -34.15
C PRO A 4 2.76 19.27 -34.93
N THR A 5 3.49 18.58 -35.79
CA THR A 5 2.93 17.47 -36.57
C THR A 5 2.49 16.33 -35.66
N LEU A 6 1.44 15.60 -36.02
CA LEU A 6 0.94 14.44 -35.26
C LEU A 6 2.04 13.43 -34.90
N GLN A 7 3.01 13.26 -35.80
CA GLN A 7 4.18 12.40 -35.61
C GLN A 7 5.08 12.87 -34.45
N ARG A 8 5.25 14.19 -34.28
CA ARG A 8 6.01 14.79 -33.18
C ARG A 8 5.28 14.61 -31.84
N CYS A 9 3.95 14.73 -31.84
CA CYS A 9 3.13 14.46 -30.66
C CYS A 9 3.19 12.99 -30.24
N LEU A 10 3.09 12.05 -31.20
CA LEU A 10 3.20 10.62 -30.93
C LEU A 10 4.60 10.23 -30.41
N GLY A 11 5.65 10.85 -30.94
CA GLY A 11 7.01 10.69 -30.42
C GLY A 11 7.17 11.17 -28.98
N GLN A 12 6.55 12.30 -28.62
CA GLN A 12 6.55 12.82 -27.24
C GLN A 12 5.75 11.92 -26.29
N VAL A 13 4.62 11.36 -26.72
CA VAL A 13 3.85 10.39 -25.91
C VAL A 13 4.68 9.12 -25.66
N ARG A 14 5.33 8.59 -26.70
CA ARG A 14 6.22 7.42 -26.55
C ARG A 14 7.42 7.70 -25.65
N ASN A 15 8.02 8.88 -25.74
CA ASN A 15 9.12 9.27 -24.86
C ASN A 15 8.65 9.47 -23.42
N ARG A 16 7.47 10.07 -23.19
CA ARG A 16 6.88 10.14 -21.85
C ARG A 16 6.56 8.76 -21.29
N GLN A 17 5.97 7.86 -22.07
CA GLN A 17 5.72 6.48 -21.63
C GLN A 17 7.02 5.75 -21.27
N ARG A 18 8.08 5.93 -22.07
CA ARG A 18 9.41 5.34 -21.77
C ARG A 18 10.07 5.95 -20.53
N HIS A 19 9.97 7.26 -20.33
CA HIS A 19 10.53 7.92 -19.16
C HIS A 19 9.72 7.68 -17.88
N SER A 20 8.38 7.61 -17.95
CA SER A 20 7.54 7.21 -16.82
C SER A 20 7.73 5.73 -16.46
N ALA A 21 7.95 4.84 -17.43
CA ALA A 21 8.30 3.44 -17.18
C ALA A 21 9.70 3.27 -16.55
N GLN A 22 10.55 4.30 -16.63
CA GLN A 22 11.89 4.33 -16.05
C GLN A 22 11.95 5.07 -14.71
N HIS A 23 10.87 5.69 -14.23
CA HIS A 23 10.81 6.00 -12.81
C HIS A 23 10.65 4.67 -12.09
N PRO A 24 11.63 4.24 -11.28
CA PRO A 24 11.36 3.19 -10.35
C PRO A 24 10.37 3.81 -9.35
N GLN A 25 9.06 3.65 -9.60
CA GLN A 25 8.16 3.48 -8.48
C GLN A 25 8.78 2.32 -7.72
N ARG A 26 9.50 2.67 -6.65
CA ARG A 26 10.20 1.74 -5.79
C ARG A 26 9.13 0.72 -5.43
N LYS A 27 9.20 -0.48 -6.02
CA LYS A 27 8.35 -1.60 -5.62
C LYS A 27 8.82 -2.02 -4.24
N LYS A 28 8.64 -1.16 -3.25
CA LYS A 28 8.76 -1.50 -1.86
C LYS A 28 7.60 -2.47 -1.63
N SER A 29 7.92 -3.69 -1.22
CA SER A 29 6.90 -4.62 -0.75
C SER A 29 6.16 -3.93 0.38
N ILE A 30 4.84 -3.81 0.25
CA ILE A 30 4.00 -3.24 1.30
C ILE A 30 3.67 -4.36 2.27
N GLY A 31 4.08 -4.18 3.52
CA GLY A 31 3.80 -5.09 4.61
C GLY A 31 4.76 -6.28 4.69
N MET A 32 4.96 -6.74 5.92
CA MET A 32 5.81 -7.88 6.25
C MET A 32 4.97 -9.03 6.81
N LEU A 33 5.20 -10.25 6.32
CA LEU A 33 4.61 -11.44 6.93
C LEU A 33 5.24 -11.68 8.30
N VAL A 34 4.41 -11.71 9.34
CA VAL A 34 4.86 -11.92 10.73
C VAL A 34 4.37 -13.29 11.20
N GLN A 35 5.28 -14.11 11.70
CA GLN A 35 4.95 -15.45 12.19
C GLN A 35 4.48 -15.44 13.66
N ASP A 36 4.98 -14.52 14.49
CA ASP A 36 4.74 -14.53 15.93
C ASP A 36 4.10 -13.25 16.49
N CYS A 37 3.31 -13.41 17.56
CA CYS A 37 2.74 -12.30 18.33
C CYS A 37 3.76 -11.62 19.25
N HIS A 38 4.93 -12.25 19.48
CA HIS A 38 6.03 -11.69 20.27
C HIS A 38 6.91 -10.70 19.51
N THR A 39 6.59 -10.42 18.23
CA THR A 39 7.37 -9.50 17.39
C THR A 39 7.39 -8.06 17.93
N PHE A 40 6.47 -7.71 18.84
CA PHE A 40 6.41 -6.36 19.41
C PHE A 40 6.48 -6.37 20.94
N PRO A 41 7.65 -6.62 21.54
CA PRO A 41 7.80 -6.76 22.99
C PRO A 41 7.47 -5.48 23.78
N THR A 42 7.53 -4.32 23.12
CA THR A 42 7.24 -3.00 23.71
C THR A 42 5.94 -2.39 23.19
N ALA A 43 5.28 -3.00 22.20
CA ALA A 43 4.04 -2.47 21.67
C ALA A 43 2.85 -3.04 22.43
N SER A 44 1.83 -2.21 22.59
CA SER A 44 0.54 -2.62 23.16
C SER A 44 -0.52 -2.55 22.08
N ARG A 45 -1.39 -3.57 22.04
CA ARG A 45 -2.58 -3.55 21.19
C ARG A 45 -3.60 -2.56 21.76
N VAL A 46 -4.00 -1.58 20.96
CA VAL A 46 -4.96 -0.52 21.36
C VAL A 46 -6.37 -0.85 20.93
N GLY A 47 -6.52 -1.59 19.84
CA GLY A 47 -7.82 -1.92 19.29
C GLY A 47 -7.75 -3.06 18.29
N GLU A 48 -8.91 -3.65 18.04
CA GLU A 48 -9.14 -4.70 17.06
C GLU A 48 -10.46 -4.42 16.36
N VAL A 49 -10.48 -4.57 15.04
CA VAL A 49 -11.69 -4.54 14.22
C VAL A 49 -11.80 -5.87 13.49
N GLN A 50 -12.96 -6.53 13.61
CA GLN A 50 -13.28 -7.67 12.78
C GLN A 50 -13.86 -7.19 11.46
N VAL A 51 -13.32 -7.72 10.36
CA VAL A 51 -13.68 -7.33 9.00
C VAL A 51 -14.12 -8.59 8.25
N HIS A 52 -15.33 -8.56 7.74
CA HIS A 52 -15.84 -9.55 6.81
C HIS A 52 -15.82 -8.96 5.40
N ASP A 53 -15.03 -9.56 4.51
CA ASP A 53 -14.98 -9.17 3.10
C ASP A 53 -16.16 -9.84 2.35
N PRO A 54 -17.16 -9.08 1.90
CA PRO A 54 -18.35 -9.63 1.25
C PRO A 54 -18.06 -10.18 -0.15
N GLU A 55 -16.99 -9.74 -0.82
CA GLU A 55 -16.66 -10.20 -2.18
C GLU A 55 -16.00 -11.57 -2.15
N THR A 56 -15.09 -11.79 -1.20
CA THR A 56 -14.36 -13.05 -1.08
C THR A 56 -14.90 -13.99 -0.01
N GLY A 57 -15.82 -13.52 0.84
CA GLY A 57 -16.36 -14.23 2.00
C GLY A 57 -15.33 -14.46 3.10
N ARG A 58 -14.18 -13.78 3.04
CA ARG A 58 -13.07 -13.99 3.98
C ARG A 58 -13.21 -13.10 5.20
N GLU A 59 -12.77 -13.65 6.32
CA GLU A 59 -12.74 -12.93 7.59
C GLU A 59 -11.33 -12.53 7.96
N TYR A 60 -11.21 -11.31 8.46
CA TYR A 60 -9.96 -10.71 8.90
C TYR A 60 -10.14 -10.07 10.28
N SER A 61 -9.08 -10.08 11.08
CA SER A 61 -8.94 -9.15 12.21
C SER A 61 -7.88 -8.11 11.85
N VAL A 62 -8.18 -6.85 12.12
CA VAL A 62 -7.25 -5.73 11.95
C VAL A 62 -6.93 -5.16 13.32
N GLU A 63 -5.70 -5.34 13.76
CA GLU A 63 -5.23 -4.88 15.08
C GLU A 63 -4.35 -3.64 14.94
N VAL A 64 -4.52 -2.68 15.85
CA VAL A 64 -3.68 -1.47 15.91
C VAL A 64 -2.74 -1.56 17.11
N TRP A 65 -1.44 -1.41 16.85
CA TRP A 65 -0.38 -1.56 17.84
C TRP A 65 0.40 -0.25 18.01
N ILE A 66 0.52 0.25 19.25
CA ILE A 66 1.28 1.48 19.55
C ILE A 66 2.74 1.28 19.18
N HIS A 67 3.35 2.25 18.50
CA HIS A 67 4.76 2.28 18.11
C HIS A 67 5.18 1.25 17.05
N SER A 68 4.25 0.43 16.53
CA SER A 68 4.53 -0.53 15.47
C SER A 68 3.76 -0.24 14.19
N GLY A 69 2.42 -0.23 14.25
CA GLY A 69 1.59 -0.11 13.06
C GLY A 69 0.33 -0.95 13.15
N VAL A 70 -0.09 -1.52 12.02
CA VAL A 70 -1.32 -2.30 11.90
C VAL A 70 -1.00 -3.73 11.56
N VAL A 71 -1.60 -4.69 12.26
CA VAL A 71 -1.49 -6.11 11.96
C VAL A 71 -2.80 -6.58 11.35
N VAL A 72 -2.74 -7.12 10.12
CA VAL A 72 -3.87 -7.76 9.46
C VAL A 72 -3.73 -9.26 9.62
N ILE A 73 -4.77 -9.91 10.15
CA ILE A 73 -4.81 -11.35 10.41
C ILE A 73 -5.89 -11.95 9.53
N ALA A 74 -5.54 -12.88 8.65
CA ALA A 74 -6.53 -13.66 7.89
C ALA A 74 -6.91 -14.92 8.65
N HIS A 75 -8.17 -15.02 9.08
CA HIS A 75 -8.67 -16.16 9.86
C HIS A 75 -8.58 -17.48 9.10
N SER A 76 -8.77 -17.46 7.77
CA SER A 76 -8.74 -18.65 6.93
C SER A 76 -7.35 -19.29 6.79
N THR A 77 -6.27 -18.55 7.05
CA THR A 77 -4.89 -19.03 6.89
C THR A 77 -4.02 -18.83 8.11
N SER A 78 -4.55 -18.18 9.15
CA SER A 78 -3.81 -17.72 10.34
C SER A 78 -2.57 -16.87 10.02
N LYS A 79 -2.48 -16.34 8.78
CA LYS A 79 -1.37 -15.47 8.37
C LYS A 79 -1.57 -14.08 8.95
N ARG A 80 -0.46 -13.46 9.31
CA ARG A 80 -0.42 -12.11 9.86
C ARG A 80 0.51 -11.26 9.02
N TRP A 81 0.07 -10.05 8.68
CA TRP A 81 0.88 -9.08 7.97
C TRP A 81 0.95 -7.81 8.80
N LEU A 82 2.16 -7.37 9.14
CA LEU A 82 2.40 -6.05 9.71
C LEU A 82 2.50 -5.04 8.57
N LEU A 83 1.77 -3.95 8.71
CA LEU A 83 1.93 -2.73 7.95
C LEU A 83 2.53 -1.69 8.89
N GLU A 84 3.77 -1.28 8.63
CA GLU A 84 4.39 -0.18 9.35
C GLU A 84 3.71 1.15 9.01
N LEU A 85 3.89 2.17 9.85
CA LEU A 85 3.20 3.45 9.68
C LEU A 85 3.50 4.13 8.33
N ASP A 86 4.73 4.05 7.84
CA ASP A 86 5.12 4.60 6.55
C ASP A 86 4.47 3.83 5.38
N GLU A 87 4.33 2.52 5.50
CA GLU A 87 3.65 1.68 4.51
C GLU A 87 2.14 1.96 4.44
N ILE A 88 1.51 2.29 5.57
CA ILE A 88 0.10 2.74 5.61
C ILE A 88 -0.05 4.07 4.87
N LEU A 89 0.91 5.00 5.04
CA LEU A 89 0.92 6.26 4.29
C LEU A 89 1.12 6.01 2.79
N ASP A 90 2.05 5.13 2.42
CA ASP A 90 2.27 4.73 1.03
C ASP A 90 0.99 4.15 0.40
N LEU A 91 0.22 3.34 1.15
CA LEU A 91 -1.07 2.81 0.71
C LEU A 91 -2.12 3.92 0.51
N ALA A 92 -2.20 4.89 1.42
CA ALA A 92 -3.15 6.00 1.31
C ALA A 92 -2.85 6.88 0.07
N ILE A 93 -1.57 7.13 -0.22
CA ILE A 93 -1.14 7.85 -1.42
C ILE A 93 -1.44 7.02 -2.67
N ALA A 94 -1.11 5.72 -2.67
CA ALA A 94 -1.36 4.84 -3.80
C ALA A 94 -2.86 4.69 -4.12
N ALA A 95 -3.72 4.69 -3.09
CA ALA A 95 -5.17 4.71 -3.23
C ALA A 95 -5.72 6.08 -3.65
N GLY A 96 -4.87 7.12 -3.72
CA GLY A 96 -5.26 8.48 -4.07
C GLY A 96 -6.12 9.18 -3.02
N ILE A 97 -6.04 8.73 -1.76
CA ILE A 97 -6.69 9.35 -0.60
C ILE A 97 -5.95 10.65 -0.26
N ASP A 98 -4.63 10.56 -0.09
CA ASP A 98 -3.77 11.75 -0.03
C ASP A 98 -3.24 12.06 -1.43
N ARG A 99 -3.71 13.17 -2.00
CA ARG A 99 -3.31 13.64 -3.33
C ARG A 99 -2.18 14.67 -3.29
N GLY A 100 -1.66 14.96 -2.10
CA GLY A 100 -0.88 16.17 -1.85
C GLY A 100 -1.77 17.40 -1.96
N ALA A 101 -1.65 18.35 -1.02
CA ALA A 101 -2.18 19.68 -1.25
C ALA A 101 -1.48 20.26 -2.49
N ILE A 102 -2.22 20.47 -3.58
CA ILE A 102 -1.78 21.24 -4.75
C ILE A 102 -2.00 22.72 -4.43
#